data_AF-A0A2Z4UJI5-F1
#
_entry.id   AF-A0A2Z4UJI5-F1
#
_cell.length_a   1.000
_cell.length_b   1.000
_cell.length_c   1.000
_cell.angle_alpha   90.00
_cell.angle_beta   90.00
_cell.angle_gamma   90.00
#
_symmetry.space_group_name_H-M   'P 1'
#
loop_
_entity.id
_entity.type
_entity.pdbx_description
1 polymer ?
#
loop_
_entity_poly.entity_id
_entity_poly.type
_entity_poly.pdbx_seq_one_letter_code
_entity_poly.pdbx_strand_id
1 'polypeptide(L)' 'MLHVMAQGGRIVLERDEQGKIVEAICLTRDGWVLTGFTVELFKKLKRRRYIKSVNSNPYRITERGIKSVRGQVDNR' A
#
# COMPACT_ATOMS: atom_id res chain seq x y z
N MET A 1 -4.52 -1.90 -8.19
CA MET A 1 -4.21 -1.28 -6.88
C MET A 1 -2.72 -0.99 -6.68
N LEU A 2 -1.80 -1.95 -6.85
CA LEU A 2 -0.36 -1.65 -6.80
C LEU A 2 0.08 -0.59 -7.84
N HIS A 3 -0.62 -0.48 -8.97
CA HIS A 3 -0.46 0.61 -9.94
C HIS A 3 -0.55 2.01 -9.30
N VAL A 4 -1.52 2.26 -8.41
CA VAL A 4 -1.66 3.55 -7.73
C VAL A 4 -0.48 3.83 -6.82
N MET A 5 -0.02 2.82 -6.09
CA MET A 5 1.18 2.92 -5.26
C MET A 5 2.45 3.17 -6.10
N ALA A 6 2.53 2.58 -7.30
CA ALA A 6 3.62 2.81 -8.26
C ALA A 6 3.61 4.23 -8.85
N GLN A 7 2.45 4.88 -8.92
CA GLN A 7 2.29 6.27 -9.37
C GLN A 7 2.54 7.32 -8.26
N GLY A 8 2.97 6.88 -7.07
CA GLY A 8 3.25 7.77 -5.94
C GLY A 8 2.21 7.71 -4.82
N GLY A 9 1.32 6.72 -4.83
CA GLY A 9 0.39 6.48 -3.73
C GLY A 9 1.07 6.09 -2.41
N ARG A 10 0.36 6.30 -1.31
CA ARG A 10 0.82 6.00 0.05
C ARG A 10 -0.28 5.31 0.86
N ILE A 11 0.10 4.40 1.75
CA ILE A 11 -0.83 3.77 2.67
C ILE A 11 -0.65 4.39 4.06
N VAL A 12 -1.75 4.90 4.59
CA VAL A 12 -1.89 5.40 5.96
C VAL A 12 -2.62 4.33 6.76
N LEU A 13 -2.18 4.12 8.00
CA LEU A 13 -2.82 3.17 8.89
C LEU A 13 -3.44 3.96 10.03
N GLU A 14 -4.69 3.65 10.33
CA GLU A 14 -5.31 4.09 11.56
C GLU A 14 -5.10 3.02 12.62
N ARG A 15 -4.73 3.46 13.82
CA ARG A 15 -4.50 2.59 14.97
C ARG A 15 -5.37 3.04 16.13
N ASP A 16 -5.88 2.08 16.88
CA ASP A 16 -6.55 2.37 18.15
C ASP A 16 -5.56 2.82 19.23
N GLU A 17 -6.09 3.14 20.41
CA GLU A 17 -5.32 3.55 21.59
C GLU A 17 -4.33 2.47 22.06
N GLN A 18 -4.55 1.21 21.69
CA GLN A 18 -3.67 0.08 21.99
C GLN A 18 -2.62 -0.17 20.88
N GLY A 19 -2.62 0.64 19.82
CA GLY A 19 -1.69 0.54 18.69
C GLY A 19 -2.07 -0.52 17.66
N LYS A 20 -3.24 -1.15 17.77
CA LYS A 20 -3.74 -2.14 16.80
C LYS A 20 -4.27 -1.43 15.57
N ILE A 21 -3.92 -1.93 14.39
CA ILE A 21 -4.40 -1.40 13.12
C ILE A 21 -5.90 -1.71 12.99
N VAL A 22 -6.72 -0.66 12.98
CA VAL A 22 -8.18 -0.74 12.81
C VAL A 22 -8.59 -0.44 11.38
N GLU A 23 -7.87 0.46 10.70
CA GLU A 23 -8.13 0.80 9.32
C GLU A 23 -6.83 0.94 8.51
N ALA A 24 -6.92 0.71 7.21
CA ALA A 24 -5.86 1.01 6.27
C ALA A 24 -6.45 1.78 5.09
N ILE A 25 -5.88 2.95 4.81
CA ILE A 25 -6.32 3.84 3.74
C ILE A 25 -5.21 3.94 2.72
N CYS A 26 -5.54 3.74 1.44
CA CYS A 26 -4.61 4.00 0.34
C CYS A 26 -4.95 5.34 -0.30
N LEU A 27 -3.97 6.24 -0.34
CA LEU A 27 -4.07 7.55 -0.95
C LEU A 27 -3.34 7.55 -2.29
N THR A 28 -3.92 8.19 -3.30
CA THR A 28 -3.24 8.50 -4.56
C THR A 28 -2.21 9.63 -4.35
N ARG A 29 -1.42 9.94 -5.39
CA ARG A 29 -0.49 11.07 -5.39
C ARG A 29 -1.22 12.40 -5.12
N ASP A 30 -2.42 12.54 -5.67
CA ASP A 30 -3.30 13.71 -5.55
C ASP A 30 -4.14 13.73 -4.26
N GLY A 31 -3.97 12.74 -3.38
CA GLY A 31 -4.64 12.71 -2.07
C GLY A 31 -6.02 12.05 -2.06
N TRP A 32 -6.46 11.44 -3.16
CA TRP A 32 -7.74 10.72 -3.21
C TRP A 32 -7.65 9.40 -2.45
N VAL A 33 -8.68 9.12 -1.65
CA VAL A 33 -8.84 7.83 -0.98
C VAL A 33 -9.31 6.78 -1.98
N LEU A 34 -8.58 5.66 -2.04
CA LEU A 34 -8.96 4.53 -2.85
C LEU A 34 -9.94 3.64 -2.09
N THR A 35 -11.18 3.59 -2.58
CA THR A 35 -12.24 2.76 -2.01
C THR A 35 -11.91 1.27 -2.11
N GLY A 36 -12.26 0.51 -1.08
CA GLY A 36 -12.03 -0.94 -1.03
C GLY A 36 -10.60 -1.36 -0.68
N PHE A 37 -9.74 -0.43 -0.22
CA PHE A 37 -8.49 -0.81 0.43
C PHE A 37 -8.77 -1.27 1.87
N THR A 38 -8.40 -2.50 2.21
CA THR A 38 -8.69 -3.09 3.52
C THR A 38 -7.41 -3.44 4.29
N VAL A 39 -7.55 -3.60 5.61
CA VAL A 39 -6.46 -4.07 6.48
C VAL A 39 -5.91 -5.43 6.04
N GLU A 40 -6.77 -6.34 5.55
CA GLU A 40 -6.35 -7.64 5.03
C GLU A 40 -5.44 -7.49 3.80
N LEU A 41 -5.83 -6.60 2.88
CA LEU A 41 -5.04 -6.33 1.68
C LEU A 41 -3.70 -5.70 2.03
N PHE A 42 -3.69 -4.76 2.97
CA PHE A 42 -2.46 -4.23 3.54
C PHE A 42 -1.54 -5.34 4.08
N LYS A 43 -2.08 -6.25 4.92
CA LYS A 43 -1.32 -7.39 5.47
C LYS A 43 -0.76 -8.29 4.36
N LYS A 44 -1.54 -8.57 3.31
CA LYS A 44 -1.11 -9.35 2.14
C LYS A 44 0.05 -8.68 1.40
N LEU A 45 -0.04 -7.37 1.14
CA LEU A 45 1.01 -6.60 0.49
C LEU A 45 2.28 -6.53 1.33
N LYS A 46 2.14 -6.33 2.64
CA LYS A 46 3.25 -6.32 3.61
C LYS A 46 3.95 -7.68 3.67
N ARG A 47 3.20 -8.79 3.75
CA ARG A 47 3.76 -10.15 3.76
C ARG A 47 4.58 -10.46 2.50
N ARG A 48 4.13 -9.96 1.34
CA ARG A 48 4.85 -10.09 0.05
C ARG A 48 6.02 -9.11 -0.11
N ARG A 49 6.25 -8.23 0.87
CA ARG A 49 7.24 -7.14 0.82
C ARG A 49 7.05 -6.19 -0.38
N TYR A 50 5.82 -6.03 -0.85
CA TYR A 50 5.50 -5.10 -1.94
C TYR A 50 5.37 -3.65 -1.46
N ILE A 51 5.20 -3.47 -0.15
CA ILE A 51 5.15 -2.16 0.50
C ILE A 51 6.08 -2.17 1.72
N LYS A 52 6.62 -1.00 2.06
CA LYS A 52 7.41 -0.78 3.28
C LYS A 52 7.17 0.62 3.84
N SER A 53 7.28 0.76 5.15
CA SER A 53 7.41 2.06 5.82
C SER A 53 8.90 2.33 6.06
N VAL A 54 9.31 3.60 5.96
CA VAL A 54 10.69 4.05 6.19
C VAL A 54 10.65 5.27 7.09
N ASN A 55 11.43 5.30 8.17
CA ASN A 55 11.49 6.43 9.13
C ASN A 55 10.11 6.88 9.64
N SER A 56 9.26 5.91 10.03
CA SER A 56 7.88 6.16 10.48
C SER A 56 6.96 6.85 9.48
N ASN A 57 7.36 6.98 8.21
CA ASN A 57 6.51 7.53 7.16
C ASN A 57 5.42 6.54 6.71
N PRO A 58 4.37 7.05 6.02
CA PRO A 58 3.39 6.20 5.36
C PRO A 58 4.03 5.09 4.51
N TYR A 59 3.36 3.95 4.42
CA TYR A 59 3.86 2.82 3.64
C TYR A 59 3.86 3.17 2.15
N ARG A 60 4.97 2.90 1.47
CA ARG A 60 5.14 3.11 0.02
C ARG A 60 5.49 1.80 -0.68
N ILE A 61 5.28 1.76 -1.99
CA ILE A 61 5.66 0.61 -2.81
C ILE A 61 7.17 0.37 -2.75
N THR A 62 7.59 -0.89 -2.75
CA THR A 62 8.99 -1.28 -2.89
C THR A 62 9.32 -1.58 -4.35
N GLU A 63 10.60 -1.70 -4.67
CA GLU A 63 11.03 -2.17 -6.00
C GLU A 63 10.45 -3.55 -6.34
N ARG A 64 10.33 -4.46 -5.37
CA ARG A 64 9.65 -5.76 -5.55
C ARG A 64 8.17 -5.59 -5.91
N GLY A 65 7.50 -4.64 -5.25
CA GLY A 65 6.13 -4.27 -5.58
C GLY A 65 6.01 -3.73 -7.01
N ILE A 66 6.91 -2.83 -7.41
CA ILE A 66 6.95 -2.27 -8.77
C ILE A 66 7.16 -3.37 -9.82
N LYS A 67 8.11 -4.28 -9.59
CA LYS A 67 8.36 -5.43 -10.49
C LYS A 67 7.14 -6.34 -10.61
N SER A 68 6.42 -6.58 -9.51
CA SER A 68 5.18 -7.36 -9.54
C SER A 68 4.06 -6.68 -10.35
N VAL A 69 3.99 -5.35 -10.36
CA VAL A 69 3.05 -4.60 -11.20
C VAL A 69 3.40 -4.81 -12.67
N ARG A 70 4.67 -4.64 -13.03
CA ARG A 70 5.13 -4.80 -14.42
C ARG A 70 4.90 -6.23 -14.92
N GLY A 71 5.19 -7.24 -14.10
CA GLY A 71 4.89 -8.64 -14.45
C GLY A 71 3.40 -8.97 -14.57
N GLN A 72 2.50 -8.21 -13.92
CA GLN A 72 1.05 -8.34 -14.15
C GLN A 72 0.58 -7.64 -15.43
N VAL A 73 1.26 -6.58 -15.86
CA VAL A 73 0.95 -5.87 -17.12
C VAL A 73 1.46 -6.67 -18.32
N ASP A 74 2.61 -7.31 -18.17
CA ASP A 74 3.26 -8.11 -19.22
C ASP A 74 2.62 -9.51 -19.39
N ASN A 75 2.03 -10.07 -18.33
CA ASN A 75 1.30 -11.36 -18.37
C ASN A 75 -0.15 -11.20 -18.85
N ARG A 76 -0.39 -10.42 -19.90
CA ARG A 76 -1.72 -10.28 -20.52
C ARG A 76 -1.65 -10.54 -22.02
#